data_AF-A0A7J9X0L6-F1
#
_entry.id   AF-A0A7J9X0L6-F1
#
_cell.length_a   1.000
_cell.length_b   1.000
_cell.length_c   1.000
_cell.angle_alpha   90.00
_cell.angle_beta   90.00
_cell.angle_gamma   90.00
#
_symmetry.space_group_name_H-M   'P 1'
#
loop_
_entity.id
_entity.type
_entity.pdbx_description
1 polymer ?
#
loop_
_entity_poly.entity_id
_entity_poly.type
_entity_poly.pdbx_seq_one_letter_code
_entity_poly.pdbx_strand_id
1 'polypeptide(L)'
;MALREVGANVCATVAPYNAGVAGSNPSPPRRKGGRPPRPSNQVELDPEVVKALERQRQAFRAKFGRDPGPTDPVFFDPNADEPTPIDPERFERDMIEVMSRAGIDPALMYATNKTGLKVTEMNQYLLSDEDLAEWQEATEEYHELEERLGAGEE
;
A
#
# COMPACT_ATOMS: atom_id res chain seq x y z
N MET A 1 -49.27 5.05 -60.22
CA MET A 1 -48.75 3.75 -60.66
C MET A 1 -48.07 3.11 -59.46
N ALA A 2 -48.78 2.27 -58.70
CA ALA A 2 -48.97 0.83 -58.95
C ALA A 2 -47.67 0.07 -58.61
N LEU A 3 -47.61 -0.58 -57.43
CA LEU A 3 -47.89 -2.03 -57.21
C LEU A 3 -46.62 -2.86 -57.49
N ARG A 4 -46.09 -3.74 -56.64
CA ARG A 4 -46.65 -4.85 -55.82
C ARG A 4 -45.51 -5.31 -54.90
N GLU A 5 -45.67 -5.55 -53.59
CA GLU A 5 -46.37 -6.65 -52.89
C GLU A 5 -46.11 -8.08 -53.40
N VAL A 6 -45.42 -8.85 -52.55
CA VAL A 6 -45.72 -10.25 -52.19
C VAL A 6 -45.31 -10.34 -50.71
N GLY A 7 -46.21 -10.49 -49.73
CA GLY A 7 -47.09 -11.63 -49.49
C GLY A 7 -46.31 -12.68 -48.69
N ALA A 8 -46.73 -13.27 -47.57
CA ALA A 8 -48.00 -13.42 -46.89
C ALA A 8 -47.64 -13.95 -45.46
N ASN A 9 -48.23 -13.46 -44.36
CA ASN A 9 -49.48 -13.97 -43.72
C ASN A 9 -49.27 -15.37 -43.07
N VAL A 10 -49.72 -15.75 -41.87
CA VAL A 10 -50.71 -15.26 -40.89
C VAL A 10 -50.45 -16.00 -39.56
N CYS A 11 -50.99 -15.49 -38.44
CA CYS A 11 -51.81 -16.19 -37.41
C CYS A 11 -51.47 -15.60 -36.02
N ALA A 12 -52.11 -14.52 -35.57
CA ALA A 12 -53.43 -14.46 -34.95
C ALA A 12 -53.57 -15.36 -33.70
N THR A 13 -53.62 -14.79 -32.50
CA THR A 13 -54.86 -14.62 -31.71
C THR A 13 -54.54 -14.24 -30.27
N VAL A 14 -55.46 -13.48 -29.68
CA VAL A 14 -55.43 -12.82 -28.37
C VAL A 14 -55.86 -13.80 -27.28
N ALA A 15 -55.25 -13.72 -26.09
CA ALA A 15 -55.84 -14.22 -24.85
C ALA A 15 -55.69 -13.14 -23.74
N PRO A 16 -56.74 -12.90 -22.93
CA PRO A 16 -56.74 -11.86 -21.91
C PRO A 16 -56.13 -12.38 -20.61
N TYR A 17 -55.51 -11.51 -19.81
CA TYR A 17 -55.29 -11.82 -18.39
C TYR A 17 -55.83 -10.70 -17.52
N ASN A 18 -56.89 -11.05 -16.80
CA ASN A 18 -57.56 -10.25 -15.79
C ASN A 18 -56.77 -10.23 -14.47
N ALA A 19 -56.81 -9.07 -13.83
CA ALA A 19 -56.92 -8.82 -12.39
C ALA A 19 -56.16 -9.68 -11.36
N GLY A 20 -55.24 -9.01 -10.65
CA GLY A 20 -55.16 -8.99 -9.19
C GLY A 20 -54.56 -10.19 -8.48
N VAL A 21 -53.44 -9.98 -7.78
CA VAL A 21 -53.31 -10.18 -6.33
C VAL A 21 -51.93 -9.70 -5.86
N ALA A 22 -51.93 -8.87 -4.81
CA ALA A 22 -50.75 -8.58 -4.02
C ALA A 22 -50.23 -9.89 -3.39
N GLY A 23 -48.98 -10.24 -3.69
CA GLY A 23 -48.30 -11.39 -3.13
C GLY A 23 -46.86 -11.03 -2.85
N SER A 24 -46.56 -10.83 -1.57
CA SER A 24 -45.24 -10.60 -1.00
C SER A 24 -44.23 -11.62 -1.55
N ASN A 25 -43.18 -11.16 -2.23
CA ASN A 25 -42.09 -12.04 -2.61
C ASN A 25 -41.34 -12.45 -1.32
N PRO A 26 -41.28 -13.73 -0.92
CA PRO A 26 -40.62 -14.11 0.31
C PRO A 26 -39.12 -13.85 0.18
N SER A 27 -38.56 -13.11 1.14
CA SER A 27 -37.12 -12.95 1.29
C SER A 27 -36.45 -14.31 1.38
N PRO A 28 -35.27 -14.52 0.74
CA PRO A 28 -34.57 -15.80 0.82
C PRO A 28 -34.19 -16.09 2.28
N PRO A 29 -34.15 -17.38 2.68
CA PRO A 29 -33.84 -17.73 4.06
C PRO A 29 -32.45 -17.21 4.45
N ARG A 30 -32.38 -16.56 5.62
CA ARG A 30 -31.12 -16.13 6.24
C ARG A 30 -30.21 -17.36 6.42
N ARG A 31 -29.18 -17.48 5.58
CA ARG A 31 -28.10 -18.45 5.79
C ARG A 31 -27.31 -18.04 7.04
N LYS A 32 -27.59 -18.68 8.17
CA LYS A 32 -26.70 -18.64 9.34
C LYS A 32 -25.42 -19.40 8.95
N GLY A 33 -24.30 -18.70 8.84
CA GLY A 33 -22.99 -19.31 8.57
C GLY A 33 -22.19 -18.74 7.39
N GLY A 34 -22.42 -17.47 7.00
CA GLY A 34 -21.47 -16.78 6.13
C GLY A 34 -20.15 -16.58 6.87
N ARG A 35 -19.04 -17.05 6.27
CA ARG A 35 -17.68 -16.67 6.68
C ARG A 35 -17.65 -15.15 6.88
N PRO A 36 -17.05 -14.62 7.97
CA PRO A 36 -16.96 -13.17 8.15
C PRO A 36 -16.37 -12.54 6.88
N PRO A 37 -16.86 -11.35 6.45
CA PRO A 37 -16.29 -10.66 5.31
C PRO A 37 -14.78 -10.54 5.54
N ARG A 38 -13.99 -10.90 4.51
CA ARG A 38 -12.54 -10.73 4.59
C ARG A 38 -12.26 -9.25 4.88
N PRO A 39 -11.30 -8.91 5.76
CA PRO A 39 -10.93 -7.51 5.94
C PRO A 39 -10.57 -6.93 4.58
N SER A 40 -11.16 -5.79 4.25
CA SER A 40 -10.77 -5.04 3.06
C SER A 40 -9.33 -4.55 3.28
N ASN A 41 -8.39 -4.96 2.43
CA ASN A 41 -7.01 -4.48 2.38
C ASN A 41 -6.92 -3.01 1.90
N GLN A 42 -7.86 -2.15 2.32
CA GLN A 42 -7.92 -0.75 1.96
C GLN A 42 -7.48 0.06 3.17
N VAL A 43 -6.55 0.99 2.94
CA VAL A 43 -6.05 1.94 3.93
C VAL A 43 -6.36 3.33 3.41
N GLU A 44 -6.88 4.20 4.26
CA GLU A 44 -7.09 5.61 3.92
C GLU A 44 -5.71 6.29 3.81
N LEU A 45 -5.49 7.03 2.71
CA LEU A 45 -4.24 7.73 2.46
C LEU A 45 -4.39 9.21 2.78
N ASP A 46 -3.40 9.77 3.46
CA ASP A 46 -3.29 11.21 3.66
C ASP A 46 -3.13 11.93 2.29
N PRO A 47 -3.76 13.10 2.07
CA PRO A 47 -3.65 13.85 0.83
C PRO A 47 -2.20 14.16 0.40
N GLU A 48 -1.28 14.39 1.33
CA GLU A 48 0.15 14.59 1.01
C GLU A 48 0.82 13.31 0.51
N VAL A 49 0.42 12.15 1.02
CA VAL A 49 0.86 10.85 0.52
C VAL A 49 0.35 10.62 -0.89
N VAL A 50 -0.91 10.97 -1.18
CA VAL A 50 -1.47 10.89 -2.54
C VAL A 50 -0.65 11.76 -3.51
N LYS A 51 -0.35 13.01 -3.14
CA LYS A 51 0.52 13.89 -3.94
C LYS A 51 1.92 13.29 -4.13
N ALA A 52 2.49 12.65 -3.11
CA ALA A 52 3.79 11.99 -3.23
C ALA A 52 3.76 10.82 -4.23
N LEU A 53 2.71 10.00 -4.20
CA LEU A 53 2.51 8.90 -5.16
C LEU A 53 2.29 9.42 -6.58
N GLU A 54 1.60 10.54 -6.76
CA GLU A 54 1.46 11.19 -8.06
C GLU A 54 2.80 11.67 -8.61
N ARG A 55 3.65 12.29 -7.77
CA ARG A 55 5.02 12.67 -8.14
C ARG A 55 5.85 11.45 -8.54
N GLN A 56 5.71 10.35 -7.80
CA GLN A 56 6.42 9.11 -8.12
C GLN A 56 5.97 8.52 -9.46
N ARG A 57 4.67 8.56 -9.78
CA ARG A 57 4.13 8.18 -11.09
C ARG A 57 4.67 9.06 -12.22
N GLN A 58 4.79 10.38 -11.99
CA GLN A 58 5.40 11.29 -12.96
C GLN A 58 6.88 10.98 -13.19
N ALA A 59 7.63 10.68 -12.13
CA ALA A 59 9.02 10.26 -12.23
C ALA A 59 9.16 8.95 -13.03
N PHE A 60 8.28 7.98 -12.80
CA PHE A 60 8.26 6.72 -13.58
C PHE A 60 8.03 6.99 -15.06
N ARG A 61 7.04 7.83 -15.41
CA ARG A 61 6.75 8.21 -16.79
C ARG A 61 7.93 8.94 -17.45
N ALA A 62 8.60 9.83 -16.71
CA ALA A 62 9.76 10.55 -17.20
C ALA A 62 10.94 9.61 -17.50
N LYS A 63 11.14 8.57 -16.67
CA LYS A 63 12.22 7.60 -16.83
C LYS A 63 11.94 6.56 -17.92
N PHE A 64 10.73 5.97 -17.95
CA PHE A 64 10.41 4.82 -18.79
C PHE A 64 9.47 5.13 -19.97
N GLY A 65 8.98 6.37 -20.09
CA GLY A 65 8.13 6.82 -21.19
C GLY A 65 6.70 6.25 -21.21
N ARG A 66 6.29 5.52 -20.17
CA ARG A 66 4.96 4.90 -20.04
C ARG A 66 4.41 5.01 -18.63
N ASP A 67 3.12 4.74 -18.47
CA ASP A 67 2.53 4.54 -17.15
C ASP A 67 3.03 3.23 -16.49
N PRO A 68 3.17 3.20 -15.15
CA PRO A 68 3.42 1.96 -14.42
C PRO A 68 2.20 1.03 -14.55
N GLY A 69 2.47 -0.23 -14.83
CA GLY A 69 1.51 -1.32 -14.86
C GLY A 69 1.33 -1.95 -13.48
N PRO A 70 0.43 -2.95 -13.35
CA PRO A 70 0.06 -3.53 -12.06
C PRO A 70 1.20 -4.26 -11.32
N THR A 71 2.24 -4.67 -12.04
CA THR A 71 3.40 -5.40 -11.52
C THR A 71 4.66 -4.55 -11.46
N ASP A 72 4.61 -3.30 -11.92
CA ASP A 72 5.76 -2.41 -11.89
C ASP A 72 5.99 -1.86 -10.48
N PRO A 73 7.26 -1.70 -10.05
CA PRO A 73 7.56 -1.15 -8.75
C PRO A 73 7.18 0.33 -8.67
N VAL A 74 6.49 0.71 -7.59
CA VAL A 74 6.24 2.11 -7.25
C VAL A 74 7.54 2.80 -6.88
N PHE A 75 8.37 2.17 -6.04
CA PHE A 75 9.71 2.62 -5.66
C PHE A 75 10.74 1.89 -6.52
N PHE A 76 11.23 2.55 -7.57
CA PHE A 76 12.11 1.96 -8.57
C PHE A 76 13.54 2.52 -8.48
N ASP A 77 14.52 1.75 -8.98
CA ASP A 77 15.90 2.21 -9.14
C ASP A 77 15.99 3.23 -10.31
N PRO A 78 16.36 4.50 -10.04
CA PRO A 78 16.48 5.52 -11.09
C PRO A 78 17.60 5.24 -12.09
N ASN A 79 18.56 4.37 -11.75
CA ASN A 79 19.71 4.04 -12.59
C ASN A 79 19.47 2.82 -13.48
N ALA A 80 18.45 2.02 -13.20
CA ALA A 80 18.10 0.86 -14.02
C ALA A 80 17.44 1.30 -15.35
N ASP A 81 17.71 0.54 -16.42
CA ASP A 81 17.08 0.74 -17.72
C ASP A 81 15.65 0.18 -17.76
N GLU A 82 15.38 -0.83 -16.92
CA GLU A 82 14.07 -1.43 -16.73
C GLU A 82 13.49 -1.08 -15.34
N PRO A 83 12.16 -1.18 -15.15
CA PRO A 83 11.51 -0.94 -13.86
C PRO A 83 11.88 -2.00 -12.81
N THR A 84 13.03 -1.82 -12.18
CA THR A 84 13.52 -2.65 -11.07
C THR A 84 13.22 -1.97 -9.75
N PRO A 85 12.78 -2.70 -8.70
CA PRO A 85 12.63 -2.14 -7.37
C PRO A 85 13.94 -1.51 -6.87
N ILE A 86 13.84 -0.51 -5.98
CA ILE A 86 15.03 0.01 -5.31
C ILE A 86 15.73 -1.10 -4.52
N ASP A 87 17.05 -1.14 -4.61
CA ASP A 87 17.87 -2.04 -3.81
C ASP A 87 17.72 -1.68 -2.31
N PRO A 88 17.24 -2.60 -1.45
CA PRO A 88 17.00 -2.33 -0.04
C PRO A 88 18.26 -1.91 0.72
N GLU A 89 19.40 -2.55 0.45
CA GLU A 89 20.67 -2.24 1.14
C GLU A 89 21.16 -0.84 0.77
N ARG A 90 21.10 -0.48 -0.53
CA ARG A 90 21.35 0.89 -0.99
C ARG A 90 20.41 1.90 -0.34
N PHE A 91 19.12 1.60 -0.25
CA PHE A 91 18.16 2.48 0.39
C PHE A 91 18.48 2.69 1.88
N GLU A 92 18.82 1.62 2.61
CA GLU A 92 19.18 1.70 4.03
C GLU A 92 20.44 2.54 4.26
N ARG A 93 21.49 2.34 3.45
CA ARG A 93 22.69 3.16 3.52
C ARG A 93 22.41 4.64 3.23
N ASP A 94 21.67 4.92 2.14
CA ASP A 94 21.33 6.28 1.76
C ASP A 94 20.45 6.95 2.86
N MET A 95 19.60 6.18 3.55
CA MET A 95 18.82 6.66 4.69
C MET A 95 19.70 7.03 5.89
N ILE A 96 20.69 6.20 6.26
CA ILE A 96 21.62 6.53 7.36
C ILE A 96 22.40 7.82 7.08
N GLU A 97 22.83 8.02 5.82
CA GLU A 97 23.48 9.27 5.42
C GLU A 97 22.56 10.49 5.57
N VAL A 98 21.28 10.35 5.22
CA VAL A 98 20.28 11.41 5.44
C VAL A 98 20.07 11.68 6.92
N MET A 99 19.98 10.65 7.77
CA MET A 99 19.85 10.80 9.22
C MET A 99 21.05 11.55 9.82
N SER A 100 22.26 11.20 9.39
CA SER A 100 23.49 11.89 9.78
C SER A 100 23.45 13.39 9.43
N ARG A 101 23.07 13.71 8.19
CA ARG A 101 22.97 15.10 7.72
C ARG A 101 21.85 15.89 8.41
N ALA A 102 20.80 15.20 8.86
CA ALA A 102 19.72 15.79 9.63
C ALA A 102 20.07 16.04 11.10
N GLY A 103 21.26 15.60 11.56
CA GLY A 103 21.69 15.73 12.95
C GLY A 103 20.88 14.86 13.90
N ILE A 104 20.36 13.73 13.42
CA ILE A 104 19.75 12.72 14.29
C ILE A 104 20.83 12.16 15.21
N ASP A 105 20.44 11.88 16.46
CA ASP A 105 21.32 11.31 17.47
C ASP A 105 22.04 10.03 16.95
N PRO A 106 23.38 9.97 17.03
CA PRO A 106 24.15 8.81 16.60
C PRO A 106 23.74 7.49 17.25
N ALA A 107 23.26 7.50 18.50
CA ALA A 107 22.78 6.30 19.19
C ALA A 107 21.52 5.74 18.52
N LEU A 108 20.60 6.62 18.08
CA LEU A 108 19.40 6.23 17.34
C LEU A 108 19.76 5.69 15.95
N MET A 109 20.74 6.32 15.28
CA MET A 109 21.26 5.82 14.00
C MET A 109 21.89 4.44 14.15
N TYR A 110 22.67 4.22 15.21
CA TYR A 110 23.28 2.93 15.53
C TYR A 110 22.23 1.86 15.77
N ALA A 111 21.23 2.14 16.62
CA ALA A 111 20.13 1.23 16.90
C ALA A 111 19.34 0.89 15.63
N THR A 112 19.00 1.87 14.79
CA THR A 112 18.34 1.64 13.51
C THR A 112 19.16 0.78 12.54
N ASN A 113 20.48 0.98 12.48
CA ASN A 113 21.34 0.17 11.63
C ASN A 113 21.51 -1.27 12.17
N LYS A 114 21.49 -1.45 13.49
CA LYS A 114 21.69 -2.74 14.15
C LYS A 114 20.43 -3.63 14.09
N THR A 115 19.26 -3.07 14.37
CA THR A 115 18.00 -3.84 14.45
C THR A 115 17.14 -3.74 13.19
N GLY A 116 17.45 -2.79 12.30
CA GLY A 116 16.60 -2.47 11.14
C GLY A 116 15.33 -1.69 11.50
N LEU A 117 15.07 -1.42 12.79
CA LEU A 117 13.89 -0.73 13.27
C LEU A 117 14.08 0.79 13.28
N LYS A 118 13.07 1.51 12.79
CA LYS A 118 13.05 2.97 12.74
C LYS A 118 12.02 3.46 13.74
N VAL A 119 12.43 3.50 15.00
CA VAL A 119 11.53 3.80 16.13
C VAL A 119 11.36 5.30 16.28
N THR A 120 10.11 5.72 16.45
CA THR A 120 9.67 7.09 16.68
C THR A 120 8.52 7.07 17.67
N GLU A 121 8.22 8.22 18.28
CA GLU A 121 7.03 8.36 19.14
C GLU A 121 5.72 7.97 18.42
N MET A 122 5.68 8.14 17.09
CA MET A 122 4.53 7.87 16.25
C MET A 122 4.35 6.39 15.86
N ASN A 123 5.32 5.51 16.13
CA ASN A 123 5.19 4.10 15.72
C ASN A 123 5.67 3.09 16.78
N GLN A 124 6.32 3.53 17.86
CA GLN A 124 6.79 2.63 18.92
C GLN A 124 5.67 1.75 19.51
N TYR A 125 4.42 2.24 19.52
CA TYR A 125 3.27 1.49 20.00
C TYR A 125 2.83 0.34 19.08
N LEU A 126 3.39 0.25 17.87
CA LEU A 126 3.17 -0.84 16.92
C LEU A 126 4.18 -1.98 17.08
N LEU A 127 5.26 -1.76 17.84
CA LEU A 127 6.32 -2.73 18.06
C LEU A 127 5.95 -3.65 19.22
N SER A 128 6.48 -4.87 19.19
CA SER A 128 6.42 -5.74 20.36
C SER A 128 7.35 -5.21 21.46
N ASP A 129 7.07 -5.60 22.72
CA ASP A 129 7.94 -5.23 23.83
C ASP A 129 9.38 -5.76 23.63
N GLU A 130 9.53 -6.92 22.95
CA GLU A 130 10.82 -7.53 22.61
C GLU A 130 11.58 -6.70 21.57
N ASP A 131 10.94 -6.33 20.46
CA ASP A 131 11.55 -5.50 19.41
C ASP A 131 11.97 -4.12 19.94
N LEU A 132 11.14 -3.54 20.82
CA LEU A 132 11.42 -2.25 21.43
C LEU A 132 12.58 -2.33 22.43
N ALA A 133 12.65 -3.41 23.22
CA ALA A 133 13.76 -3.66 24.13
C ALA A 133 15.09 -3.85 23.35
N GLU A 134 15.10 -4.65 22.29
CA GLU A 134 16.30 -4.85 21.46
C GLU A 134 16.82 -3.53 20.88
N TRP A 135 15.92 -2.65 20.44
CA TRP A 135 16.29 -1.33 19.93
C TRP A 135 16.82 -0.39 21.04
N GLN A 136 16.25 -0.46 22.25
CA GLN A 136 16.73 0.31 23.40
C GLN A 136 18.11 -0.17 23.86
N GLU A 137 18.31 -1.49 23.97
CA GLU A 137 19.62 -2.09 24.29
C GLU A 137 20.69 -1.67 23.28
N ALA A 138 20.36 -1.62 21.98
CA ALA A 138 21.28 -1.13 20.97
C ALA A 138 21.65 0.35 21.17
N THR A 139 20.70 1.18 21.62
CA THR A 139 20.94 2.60 21.93
C THR A 139 21.86 2.73 23.14
N GLU A 140 21.61 1.97 24.21
CA GLU A 140 22.45 1.94 25.42
C GLU A 140 23.87 1.47 25.12
N GLU A 141 24.03 0.42 24.32
CA GLU A 141 25.33 -0.08 23.88
C GLU A 141 26.16 1.01 23.19
N TYR A 142 25.54 1.86 22.36
CA TYR A 142 26.25 2.97 21.74
C TYR A 142 26.78 3.97 22.78
N HIS A 143 25.98 4.32 23.78
CA HIS A 143 26.40 5.23 24.84
C HIS A 143 27.56 4.64 25.66
N GLU A 144 27.54 3.34 25.96
CA GLU A 144 28.65 2.66 26.63
C GLU A 144 29.92 2.66 25.77
N LEU A 145 29.79 2.47 24.46
CA LEU A 145 30.91 2.56 23.51
C LEU A 145 31.51 3.97 23.49
N GLU A 146 30.66 5.00 23.45
CA GLU A 146 31.08 6.40 23.45
C GLU A 146 31.79 6.77 24.76
N GLU A 147 31.25 6.36 25.92
CA GLU A 147 31.88 6.57 27.22
C GLU A 147 33.24 5.87 27.29
N ARG A 148 33.32 4.62 26.84
CA ARG A 148 34.57 3.85 26.83
C ARG A 148 35.64 4.46 25.92
N LEU A 149 35.24 5.02 24.78
CA LEU A 149 36.15 5.67 23.84
C LEU A 149 36.56 7.07 24.32
N GLY A 150 35.65 7.83 24.92
CA GLY A 150 35.93 9.13 25.53
C GLY A 150 36.82 9.03 26.77
N ALA A 151 36.74 7.93 27.53
CA ALA A 151 37.61 7.66 28.68
C ALA A 151 39.05 7.24 28.31
N GLY A 152 39.36 7.07 27.01
CA GLY A 152 40.69 6.70 26.52
C GLY A 152 41.58 7.86 26.06
N GLU A 153 41.10 9.11 26.12
CA GLU A 153 41.80 10.31 25.61
C GLU A 153 42.37 11.25 26.72
N GLU A 154 42.52 10.78 27.97
CA GLU A 154 43.25 11.52 29.04
C GLU A 154 44.73 11.12 29.19
#